data_AF-A0A4U2XZ18-F1
#
_entry.id   AF-A0A4U2XZ18-F1
#
_cell.length_a   1.000
_cell.length_b   1.000
_cell.length_c   1.000
_cell.angle_alpha   90.00
_cell.angle_beta   90.00
_cell.angle_gamma   90.00
#
_symmetry.space_group_name_H-M   'P 1'
#
loop_
_entity.id
_entity.type
_entity.pdbx_description
1 polymer ?
#
loop_
_entity_poly.entity_id
_entity_poly.type
_entity_poly.pdbx_seq_one_letter_code
_entity_poly.pdbx_strand_id
1 'polypeptide(L)'
;MDIADNLVTWVLYDGFVPSAKITNEGNFSIISDYLRTPVEAYDEQGHKVWSAELDVYGRVKEFTGDKDFIPFRYQGQYEDVEMGLYYNRFQYYDPEQGKYTHVDPIGLAGGNLRCMVCK
;
A
#
# COMPACT_ATOMS: atom_id res chain seq x y z
N MET A 1 13.99 -22.62 10.74
CA MET A 1 13.01 -21.93 9.89
C MET A 1 13.78 -21.51 8.67
N ASP A 2 13.53 -22.17 7.54
CA ASP A 2 14.29 -21.91 6.32
C ASP A 2 13.83 -20.58 5.74
N ILE A 3 14.74 -19.76 5.21
CA ILE A 3 14.38 -18.43 4.68
C ILE A 3 13.38 -18.55 3.52
N ALA A 4 13.38 -19.70 2.85
CA ALA A 4 12.48 -20.03 1.76
C ALA A 4 11.00 -20.10 2.19
N ASP A 5 10.69 -20.46 3.44
CA ASP A 5 9.32 -20.71 3.87
C ASP A 5 8.47 -19.43 3.96
N ASN A 6 9.10 -18.25 4.08
CA ASN A 6 8.45 -16.94 4.15
C ASN A 6 8.85 -16.01 3.00
N LEU A 7 9.41 -16.54 1.91
CA LEU A 7 9.83 -15.72 0.79
C LEU A 7 8.61 -15.17 0.05
N VAL A 8 8.49 -13.84 0.02
CA VAL A 8 7.50 -13.12 -0.77
C VAL A 8 8.21 -12.32 -1.85
N THR A 9 7.81 -12.52 -3.10
CA THR A 9 8.28 -11.73 -4.24
C THR A 9 7.14 -10.85 -4.76
N TRP A 10 7.40 -9.55 -4.83
CA TRP A 10 6.45 -8.57 -5.37
C TRP A 10 6.82 -8.22 -6.81
N VAL A 11 5.87 -8.34 -7.72
CA VAL A 11 6.02 -7.86 -9.10
C VAL A 11 5.42 -6.47 -9.18
N LEU A 12 6.26 -5.49 -9.51
CA LEU A 12 5.87 -4.09 -9.59
C LEU A 12 5.90 -3.61 -11.05
N TYR A 13 4.79 -3.03 -11.51
CA TYR A 13 4.73 -2.28 -12.77
C TYR A 13 5.15 -0.83 -12.51
N ASP A 14 5.96 -0.27 -13.42
CA ASP A 14 6.44 1.13 -13.35
C ASP A 14 7.09 1.47 -11.99
N GLY A 15 7.73 0.48 -11.37
CA GLY A 15 8.48 0.60 -10.11
C GLY A 15 7.66 0.71 -8.82
N PHE A 16 6.37 1.04 -8.88
CA PHE A 16 5.57 1.35 -7.69
C PHE A 16 4.19 0.70 -7.64
N VAL A 17 3.72 0.09 -8.73
CA VAL A 17 2.36 -0.45 -8.82
C VAL A 17 2.38 -1.96 -8.62
N PRO A 18 1.91 -2.50 -7.49
CA PRO A 18 1.90 -3.94 -7.27
C PRO A 18 0.97 -4.62 -8.27
N SER A 19 1.52 -5.54 -9.06
CA SER A 19 0.81 -6.29 -10.11
C SER A 19 0.67 -7.76 -9.77
N ALA A 20 1.61 -8.33 -9.01
CA ALA A 20 1.50 -9.69 -8.50
C ALA A 20 2.24 -9.90 -7.17
N LYS A 21 1.78 -10.89 -6.41
CA LYS A 21 2.44 -11.44 -5.22
C LYS A 21 2.75 -12.91 -5.47
N ILE A 22 4.01 -13.29 -5.35
CA ILE A 22 4.48 -14.66 -5.54
C ILE A 22 4.99 -15.17 -4.20
N THR A 23 4.47 -16.32 -3.78
CA THR A 23 4.81 -16.98 -2.51
C THR A 23 5.02 -18.47 -2.74
N ASN A 24 5.44 -19.20 -1.72
CA ASN A 24 5.43 -20.67 -1.71
C ASN A 24 4.01 -21.26 -1.74
N GLU A 25 3.00 -20.52 -1.28
CA GLU A 25 1.59 -20.96 -1.26
C GLU A 25 0.89 -20.76 -2.62
N GLY A 26 1.42 -19.89 -3.47
CA GLY A 26 0.87 -19.63 -4.80
C GLY A 26 1.19 -18.25 -5.35
N ASN A 27 0.65 -17.98 -6.53
CA ASN A 27 0.76 -16.71 -7.24
C ASN A 27 -0.58 -15.97 -7.22
N PHE A 28 -0.52 -14.67 -6.95
CA PHE A 28 -1.71 -13.83 -6.84
C PHE A 28 -1.60 -12.65 -7.78
N SER A 29 -2.64 -12.44 -8.60
CA SER A 29 -2.75 -11.27 -9.48
C SER A 29 -3.38 -10.12 -8.70
N ILE A 30 -2.80 -8.92 -8.82
CA ILE A 30 -3.27 -7.73 -8.09
C ILE A 30 -3.85 -6.74 -9.09
N ILE A 31 -5.07 -6.28 -8.81
CA ILE A 31 -5.75 -5.26 -9.60
C ILE A 31 -5.66 -3.93 -8.85
N SER A 32 -5.22 -2.90 -9.55
CA SER A 32 -5.16 -1.54 -9.03
C SER A 32 -6.17 -0.62 -9.70
N ASP A 33 -6.60 0.41 -8.98
CA ASP A 33 -7.44 1.48 -9.52
C ASP A 33 -6.66 2.43 -10.45
N TYR A 34 -7.32 3.48 -10.94
CA TYR A 34 -6.72 4.48 -11.82
C TYR A 34 -5.63 5.33 -11.13
N LEU A 35 -5.59 5.37 -9.80
CA LEU A 35 -4.54 5.99 -8.99
C LEU A 35 -3.39 5.02 -8.68
N ARG A 36 -3.44 3.80 -9.24
CA ARG A 36 -2.46 2.73 -9.04
C ARG A 36 -2.47 2.18 -7.59
N THR A 37 -3.58 2.34 -6.88
CA THR A 37 -3.82 1.77 -5.56
C THR A 37 -4.31 0.33 -5.71
N PRO A 38 -3.71 -0.68 -5.04
CA PRO A 38 -4.24 -2.04 -5.07
C PRO A 38 -5.60 -2.09 -4.40
N VAL A 39 -6.59 -2.63 -5.10
CA VAL A 39 -7.99 -2.73 -4.63
C VAL A 39 -8.47 -4.17 -4.50
N GLU A 40 -7.92 -5.09 -5.31
CA GLU A 40 -8.31 -6.51 -5.28
C GLU A 40 -7.13 -7.42 -5.58
N ALA A 41 -7.18 -8.66 -5.10
CA ALA A 41 -6.26 -9.72 -5.50
C ALA A 41 -6.98 -11.05 -5.69
N TYR A 42 -6.48 -11.83 -6.65
CA TYR A 42 -7.07 -13.08 -7.11
C TYR A 42 -6.03 -14.21 -7.09
N ASP A 43 -6.47 -15.41 -6.70
CA ASP A 43 -5.68 -16.63 -6.80
C ASP A 43 -5.58 -17.13 -8.26
N GLU A 44 -4.82 -18.21 -8.47
CA GLU A 44 -4.61 -18.83 -9.79
C GLU A 44 -5.89 -19.41 -10.41
N GLN A 45 -6.92 -19.67 -9.60
CA GLN A 45 -8.23 -20.15 -10.07
C GLN A 45 -9.19 -18.98 -10.39
N GLY A 46 -8.79 -17.74 -10.12
CA GLY A 46 -9.60 -16.55 -10.33
C GLY A 46 -10.57 -16.27 -9.18
N HIS A 47 -10.41 -16.87 -8.01
CA HIS A 47 -11.16 -16.46 -6.82
C HIS A 47 -10.53 -15.23 -6.19
N LYS A 48 -11.38 -14.30 -5.77
CA LYS A 48 -10.97 -13.13 -5.01
C LYS A 48 -10.57 -13.57 -3.59
N VAL A 49 -9.30 -13.35 -3.26
CA VAL A 49 -8.72 -13.71 -1.94
C VAL A 49 -8.53 -12.49 -1.04
N TRP A 50 -8.50 -11.30 -1.64
CA TRP A 50 -8.28 -10.06 -0.92
C TRP A 50 -8.94 -8.87 -1.63
N SER A 51 -9.44 -7.91 -0.87
CA SER A 51 -9.83 -6.59 -1.41
C SER A 51 -9.79 -5.50 -0.35
N ALA A 52 -9.53 -4.27 -0.77
CA ALA A 52 -9.48 -3.09 0.08
C ALA A 52 -10.26 -1.93 -0.56
N GLU A 53 -11.14 -1.30 0.22
CA GLU A 53 -11.70 0.01 -0.12
C GLU A 53 -11.06 1.06 0.78
N LEU A 54 -10.38 2.04 0.17
CA LEU A 54 -9.81 3.18 0.88
C LEU A 54 -10.69 4.42 0.71
N ASP A 55 -10.78 5.25 1.75
CA ASP A 55 -11.38 6.58 1.67
C ASP A 55 -10.47 7.58 0.95
N VAL A 56 -10.86 8.85 0.92
CA VAL A 56 -10.10 9.93 0.25
C VAL A 56 -8.77 10.29 0.93
N TYR A 57 -8.55 9.80 2.15
CA TYR A 57 -7.33 9.97 2.95
C TYR A 57 -6.57 8.64 3.09
N GLY A 58 -6.92 7.60 2.33
CA GLY A 58 -6.24 6.31 2.38
C GLY A 58 -6.59 5.47 3.61
N ARG A 59 -7.57 5.87 4.42
CA ARG A 59 -8.06 5.01 5.50
C ARG A 59 -8.84 3.87 4.90
N VAL A 60 -8.66 2.72 5.49
CA VAL A 60 -9.41 1.53 5.10
C VAL A 60 -10.85 1.68 5.60
N LYS A 61 -11.80 1.59 4.66
CA LYS A 61 -13.24 1.52 4.96
C LYS A 61 -13.69 0.07 5.05
N GLU A 62 -13.31 -0.75 4.09
CA GLU A 62 -13.67 -2.17 4.02
C GLU A 62 -12.46 -3.02 3.62
N PHE A 63 -12.36 -4.20 4.21
CA PHE A 63 -11.40 -5.24 3.84
C PHE A 63 -12.08 -6.59 3.69
N THR A 64 -11.59 -7.39 2.75
CA THR A 64 -11.82 -8.84 2.69
C THR A 64 -10.48 -9.54 2.69
N GLY A 65 -10.37 -10.65 3.43
CA GLY A 65 -9.13 -11.40 3.58
C GLY A 65 -8.21 -10.83 4.67
N ASP A 66 -6.96 -11.28 4.68
CA ASP A 66 -5.94 -10.78 5.61
C ASP A 66 -5.48 -9.37 5.19
N LYS A 67 -5.59 -8.40 6.11
CA LYS A 67 -5.19 -7.01 5.87
C LYS A 67 -3.73 -6.88 5.43
N ASP A 68 -2.87 -7.73 5.96
CA ASP A 68 -1.42 -7.67 5.72
C ASP A 68 -1.01 -8.44 4.47
N PHE A 69 -1.99 -9.06 3.79
CA PHE A 69 -1.77 -9.79 2.56
C PHE A 69 -1.15 -8.92 1.48
N ILE A 70 -1.59 -7.66 1.37
CA ILE A 70 -0.99 -6.62 0.52
C ILE A 70 -0.76 -5.37 1.39
N PRO A 71 0.51 -5.04 1.70
CA PRO A 71 0.83 -3.91 2.58
C PRO A 71 0.93 -2.57 1.84
N PHE A 72 0.68 -2.54 0.52
CA PHE A 72 0.75 -1.30 -0.26
C PHE A 72 -0.55 -0.51 -0.16
N ARG A 73 -0.44 0.82 -0.07
CA ARG A 73 -1.57 1.76 -0.03
C ARG A 73 -1.53 2.63 -1.28
N TYR A 74 -1.56 3.97 -1.15
CA TYR A 74 -1.32 4.83 -2.31
C TYR A 74 0.09 4.65 -2.87
N GLN A 75 0.33 5.21 -4.05
CA GLN A 75 1.59 5.04 -4.76
C GLN A 75 2.81 5.33 -3.87
N GLY A 76 3.68 4.34 -3.71
CA GLY A 76 4.90 4.43 -2.90
C GLY A 76 4.69 4.29 -1.38
N GLN A 77 3.46 4.07 -0.92
CA GLN A 77 3.14 3.89 0.50
C GLN A 77 3.11 2.41 0.88
N TYR A 78 3.77 2.10 1.99
CA TYR A 78 3.77 0.81 2.67
C TYR A 78 3.18 0.98 4.08
N GLU A 79 2.19 0.18 4.46
CA GLU A 79 1.65 0.23 5.81
C GLU A 79 2.60 -0.43 6.81
N ASP A 80 3.01 0.36 7.81
CA ASP A 80 3.60 -0.15 9.03
C ASP A 80 2.46 -0.53 10.00
N VAL A 81 2.19 -1.82 10.09
CA VAL A 81 1.06 -2.39 10.84
C VAL A 81 1.21 -2.13 12.35
N GLU A 82 2.44 -2.07 12.87
CA GLU A 82 2.69 -1.82 14.29
C GLU A 82 2.30 -0.40 14.68
N MET A 83 2.53 0.57 13.79
CA MET A 83 2.22 1.98 14.03
C MET A 83 0.87 2.43 13.46
N GLY A 84 0.28 1.68 12.52
CA GLY A 84 -0.89 2.11 11.76
C GLY A 84 -0.60 3.32 10.85
N LEU A 85 0.67 3.55 10.52
CA LEU A 85 1.13 4.66 9.70
C LEU A 85 1.60 4.14 8.35
N TYR A 86 1.54 5.00 7.32
CA TYR A 86 1.99 4.62 5.99
C TYR A 86 3.37 5.23 5.72
N TYR A 87 4.37 4.38 5.62
CA TYR A 87 5.73 4.78 5.27
C TYR A 87 5.82 5.10 3.78
N ASN A 88 6.32 6.29 3.47
CA ASN A 88 6.69 6.72 2.13
C ASN A 88 8.12 7.26 2.18
N ARG A 89 9.08 6.39 1.85
CA ARG A 89 10.54 6.62 1.71
C ARG A 89 11.27 7.33 2.86
N PHE A 90 10.87 8.52 3.27
CA PHE A 90 11.48 9.31 4.34
C PHE A 90 10.45 9.91 5.31
N GLN A 91 9.17 9.62 5.12
CA GLN A 91 8.08 10.21 5.89
C GLN A 91 7.03 9.17 6.22
N TYR A 92 6.38 9.34 7.37
CA TYR A 92 5.19 8.57 7.73
C TYR A 92 3.95 9.44 7.52
N TYR A 93 2.98 8.91 6.79
CA TYR A 93 1.65 9.47 6.61
C TYR A 93 0.70 8.88 7.64
N ASP A 94 -0.04 9.76 8.31
CA ASP A 94 -1.09 9.39 9.26
C ASP A 94 -2.44 9.46 8.52
N PRO A 95 -3.05 8.30 8.19
CA PRO A 95 -4.34 8.28 7.50
C PRO A 95 -5.48 8.80 8.41
N GLU A 96 -5.34 8.69 9.74
CA GLU A 96 -6.28 9.27 10.71
C GLU A 96 -6.21 10.80 10.75
N GLN A 97 -5.06 11.41 10.50
CA GLN A 97 -4.95 12.87 10.41
C GLN A 97 -4.99 13.40 8.98
N GLY A 98 -4.94 12.52 7.99
CA GLY A 98 -4.89 12.86 6.57
C GLY A 98 -3.63 13.63 6.17
N LYS A 99 -2.51 13.47 6.89
CA LYS A 99 -1.29 14.29 6.69
C LYS A 99 -0.01 13.56 7.07
N TYR A 100 1.12 14.04 6.56
CA TYR A 100 2.42 13.56 7.02
C TYR A 100 2.72 13.99 8.47
N THR A 101 3.38 13.10 9.21
CA THR A 101 3.79 13.32 10.60
C THR A 101 4.93 14.33 10.71
N HIS A 102 5.77 14.43 9.68
CA HIS A 102 6.95 15.28 9.62
C HIS A 102 6.72 16.50 8.72
N VAL A 103 7.50 17.57 8.96
CA VAL A 103 7.48 18.76 8.11
C VAL A 103 8.17 18.46 6.78
N ASP A 104 7.56 18.92 5.70
CA ASP A 104 8.06 18.81 4.34
C ASP A 104 9.42 19.53 4.20
N PRO A 105 10.47 18.87 3.68
CA PRO A 105 11.76 19.48 3.38
C PRO A 105 11.70 20.72 2.47
N ILE A 106 10.70 20.81 1.58
CA ILE A 106 10.47 21.98 0.71
C ILE A 106 9.78 23.14 1.45
N GLY A 107 9.29 22.87 2.67
CA GLY A 107 8.69 23.85 3.55
C GLY A 107 7.46 24.52 2.96
N LEU A 108 7.32 25.83 3.19
CA LEU A 108 6.18 26.61 2.71
C LEU A 108 6.09 26.72 1.19
N ALA A 109 7.17 26.43 0.45
CA ALA A 109 7.15 26.45 -1.01
C ALA A 109 6.26 25.33 -1.58
N GLY A 110 5.94 24.28 -0.80
CA GLY A 110 4.99 23.23 -1.14
C GLY A 110 3.52 23.60 -0.88
N GLY A 111 3.23 24.84 -0.44
CA GLY A 111 1.88 25.32 -0.14
C GLY A 111 1.35 24.92 1.25
N ASN A 112 1.84 23.82 1.83
CA ASN A 112 1.58 23.46 3.23
C ASN A 112 2.77 22.70 3.82
N LEU A 113 3.16 23.02 5.06
CA LEU A 113 4.34 22.48 5.74
C LEU A 113 4.33 20.96 5.91
N ARG A 114 3.22 20.27 5.68
CA ARG A 114 3.09 18.81 5.81
C ARG A 114 2.44 18.15 4.59
N CYS A 115 2.40 18.85 3.46
CA CYS A 115 1.82 18.37 2.22
C CYS A 115 2.88 18.40 1.13
N MET A 116 3.62 17.31 0.98
CA MET A 116 4.37 17.08 -0.24
C MET A 116 3.43 16.37 -1.20
N VAL A 117 2.62 17.16 -1.90
CA VAL A 117 1.75 16.76 -3.02
C VAL A 117 0.67 15.72 -2.66
N CYS A 118 -0.55 16.21 -2.46
CA CYS A 118 -1.76 15.40 -2.56
C CYS A 118 -2.07 15.11 -4.03
N LYS A 119 -2.03 13.82 -4.38
CA LYS A 119 -2.43 13.18 -5.66
C LYS A 119 -1.44 13.27 -6.81
#